data_AF-A0A3S0HZ30-F1
#
_entry.id   AF-A0A3S0HZ30-F1
#
_cell.length_a   1.000
_cell.length_b   1.000
_cell.length_c   1.000
_cell.angle_alpha   90.00
_cell.angle_beta   90.00
_cell.angle_gamma   90.00
#
_symmetry.space_group_name_H-M   'P 1'
#
loop_
_entity.id
_entity.type
_entity.pdbx_description
1 polymer ?
#
loop_
_entity_poly.entity_id
_entity_poly.type
_entity_poly.pdbx_seq_one_letter_code
_entity_poly.pdbx_strand_id
1 'polypeptide(L)'
;MMGFSGGEDLSNGIMAIGVVGVLLLACLMWIGASVLRSLRHIAGVRRRFSGLIKQHATLERDLSAIQQAIRHEQDALIKAEEALDGRRQEVAAAEERLRKTRVTCVKVYELLHERYSEKDRLWLVADGENGTAGRWAVAAPDEKTATELVRKKADKPSVEGKL
;
A
#
# COMPACT_ATOMS: atom_id res chain seq x y z
N MET A 1 4.43 80.13 -84.06
CA MET A 1 4.19 78.76 -83.57
C MET A 1 4.63 78.69 -82.12
N MET A 2 3.71 78.91 -81.17
CA MET A 2 3.94 78.66 -79.75
C MET A 2 3.23 77.34 -79.42
N GLY A 3 4.01 76.29 -79.22
CA GLY A 3 3.52 74.98 -78.82
C GLY A 3 3.06 75.01 -77.36
N PHE A 4 1.86 74.50 -77.11
CA PHE A 4 1.22 74.43 -75.81
C PHE A 4 1.87 73.30 -74.97
N SER A 5 3.07 73.57 -74.43
CA SER A 5 3.82 72.68 -73.55
C SER A 5 3.32 72.78 -72.08
N GLY A 6 2.01 72.62 -71.87
CA GLY A 6 1.40 72.71 -70.53
C GLY A 6 0.62 71.45 -70.11
N GLY A 7 0.34 70.54 -71.04
CA GLY A 7 -0.41 69.31 -70.76
C GLY A 7 0.45 68.17 -70.20
N GLU A 8 1.73 68.11 -70.57
CA GLU A 8 2.64 67.02 -70.16
C GLU A 8 3.02 67.11 -68.68
N ASP A 9 3.24 68.32 -68.15
CA ASP A 9 3.57 68.53 -66.73
C ASP A 9 2.39 68.23 -65.79
N LEU A 10 1.16 68.54 -66.23
CA LEU A 10 -0.06 68.28 -65.47
C LEU A 10 -0.39 66.78 -65.45
N SER A 11 -0.20 66.09 -66.59
CA SER A 11 -0.30 64.63 -66.70
C SER A 11 0.74 63.91 -65.82
N ASN A 12 1.99 64.38 -65.84
CA ASN A 12 3.07 63.83 -65.01
C ASN A 12 2.82 64.06 -63.52
N GLY A 13 2.28 65.22 -63.13
CA GLY A 13 1.88 65.51 -61.75
C GLY A 13 0.75 64.60 -61.24
N ILE A 14 -0.28 64.35 -62.04
CA ILE A 14 -1.38 63.45 -61.68
C ILE A 14 -0.89 62.00 -61.57
N MET A 15 -0.03 61.55 -62.49
CA MET A 15 0.57 60.21 -62.41
C MET A 15 1.47 60.07 -61.18
N ALA A 16 2.27 61.08 -60.83
CA ALA A 16 3.11 61.07 -59.64
C ALA A 16 2.28 60.95 -58.34
N ILE A 17 1.17 61.68 -58.22
CA ILE A 17 0.26 61.59 -57.07
C ILE A 17 -0.37 60.19 -57.00
N GLY A 18 -0.78 59.64 -58.14
CA GLY A 18 -1.30 58.27 -58.23
C GLY A 18 -0.30 57.23 -57.73
N VAL A 19 0.96 57.32 -58.17
CA VAL A 19 2.03 56.39 -57.77
C VAL A 19 2.34 56.49 -56.27
N VAL A 20 2.43 57.71 -55.71
CA VAL A 20 2.65 57.92 -54.27
C VAL A 20 1.46 57.38 -53.46
N GLY A 21 0.23 57.60 -53.92
CA GLY A 21 -0.97 57.07 -53.28
C GLY A 21 -0.99 55.54 -53.26
N VAL A 22 -0.61 54.89 -54.37
CA VAL A 22 -0.51 53.42 -54.44
C VAL A 22 0.60 52.89 -53.52
N LEU A 23 1.76 53.54 -53.46
CA LEU A 23 2.85 53.16 -52.56
C LEU A 23 2.46 53.28 -51.09
N LEU A 24 1.74 54.34 -50.71
CA LEU A 24 1.23 54.52 -49.36
C LEU A 24 0.20 53.45 -49.01
N LEU A 25 -0.73 53.12 -49.92
CA LEU A 25 -1.71 52.05 -49.73
C LEU A 25 -1.05 50.68 -49.60
N ALA A 26 -0.02 50.39 -50.42
CA ALA A 26 0.75 49.15 -50.32
C ALA A 26 1.49 49.05 -48.98
N CYS A 27 2.08 50.15 -48.50
CA CYS A 27 2.75 50.21 -47.21
C CYS A 27 1.76 50.00 -46.05
N LEU A 28 0.59 50.64 -46.11
CA LEU A 28 -0.48 50.46 -45.11
C LEU A 28 -1.02 49.02 -45.11
N MET A 29 -1.23 48.40 -46.28
CA MET A 29 -1.61 47.00 -46.36
C MET A 29 -0.54 46.07 -45.77
N TRP A 30 0.74 46.34 -46.03
CA TRP A 30 1.83 45.55 -45.48
C TRP A 30 1.91 45.65 -43.95
N ILE A 31 1.82 46.86 -43.40
CA ILE A 31 1.80 47.10 -41.96
C ILE A 31 0.58 46.41 -41.34
N GLY A 32 -0.60 46.56 -41.95
CA GLY A 32 -1.82 45.90 -41.51
C GLY A 32 -1.69 44.37 -41.48
N ALA A 33 -1.14 43.77 -42.54
CA ALA A 33 -0.90 42.33 -42.60
C ALA A 33 0.11 41.84 -41.55
N SER A 34 1.18 42.60 -41.31
CA SER A 34 2.20 42.30 -40.30
C SER A 34 1.63 42.34 -38.87
N VAL A 35 0.86 43.38 -38.56
CA VAL A 35 0.16 43.51 -37.27
C VAL A 35 -0.84 42.38 -37.08
N LEU A 36 -1.64 42.07 -38.11
CA LEU A 36 -2.64 41.00 -38.05
C LEU A 36 -1.98 39.63 -37.80
N ARG A 37 -0.85 39.35 -38.46
CA ARG A 37 -0.07 38.13 -38.24
C ARG A 37 0.44 38.04 -36.80
N SER A 38 0.96 39.14 -36.28
CA SER A 38 1.48 39.23 -34.91
C SER A 38 0.37 39.01 -33.87
N LEU A 39 -0.79 39.65 -34.06
CA LEU A 39 -1.97 39.46 -33.20
C LEU A 39 -2.48 38.02 -33.21
N ARG A 40 -2.49 37.34 -34.36
CA ARG A 40 -2.85 35.92 -34.45
C ARG A 40 -1.89 35.04 -33.64
N HIS A 41 -0.59 35.30 -33.72
CA HIS A 41 0.40 34.58 -32.92
C HIS A 41 0.19 34.82 -31.41
N ILE A 42 0.01 36.08 -30.99
CA ILE A 42 -0.22 36.43 -29.59
C ILE A 42 -1.51 35.78 -29.08
N ALA A 43 -2.59 35.81 -29.86
CA ALA A 43 -3.85 35.15 -29.50
C ALA A 43 -3.68 33.63 -29.38
N GLY A 44 -2.92 33.00 -30.28
CA GLY A 44 -2.59 31.58 -30.21
C GLY A 44 -1.80 31.21 -28.96
N VAL A 45 -0.78 31.99 -28.61
CA VAL A 45 0.01 31.81 -27.39
C VAL A 45 -0.86 31.99 -26.14
N ARG A 46 -1.68 33.05 -26.08
CA ARG A 46 -2.59 33.28 -24.94
C ARG A 46 -3.59 32.14 -24.74
N ARG A 47 -4.15 31.58 -25.81
CA ARG A 47 -5.04 30.41 -25.73
C ARG A 47 -4.31 29.21 -25.14
N ARG A 48 -3.11 28.90 -25.63
CA ARG A 48 -2.29 27.80 -25.08
C ARG A 48 -1.92 28.03 -23.63
N PHE A 49 -1.51 29.24 -23.28
CA PHE A 49 -1.15 29.62 -21.91
C PHE A 49 -2.36 29.48 -20.96
N SER A 50 -3.55 29.90 -21.39
CA SER A 50 -4.77 29.71 -20.60
C SER A 50 -5.13 28.22 -20.41
N GLY A 51 -4.85 27.38 -21.41
CA GLY A 51 -5.01 25.93 -21.30
C GLY A 51 -4.03 25.33 -20.29
N LEU A 52 -2.76 25.71 -20.37
CA LEU A 52 -1.70 25.30 -19.44
C LEU A 52 -2.00 25.72 -18.00
N ILE A 53 -2.49 26.94 -17.77
CA ILE A 53 -2.88 27.39 -16.42
C ILE A 53 -4.00 26.52 -15.86
N LYS A 54 -5.02 26.21 -16.66
CA LYS A 54 -6.13 25.35 -16.22
C LYS A 54 -5.61 23.95 -15.87
N GLN A 55 -4.75 23.38 -16.71
CA GLN A 55 -4.13 22.08 -16.46
C GLN A 55 -3.24 22.08 -15.21
N HIS A 56 -2.47 23.14 -15.00
CA HIS A 56 -1.67 23.31 -13.79
C HIS A 56 -2.57 23.35 -12.55
N ALA A 57 -3.64 24.13 -12.58
CA ALA A 57 -4.57 24.23 -11.47
C ALA A 57 -5.33 22.91 -11.20
N THR A 58 -5.58 22.08 -12.21
CA THR A 58 -6.14 20.74 -11.98
C THR A 58 -5.10 19.81 -11.36
N LEU A 59 -3.87 19.80 -11.88
CA LEU A 59 -2.79 18.98 -11.35
C LEU A 59 -2.45 19.32 -9.89
N GLU A 60 -2.48 20.60 -9.53
CA GLU A 60 -2.24 21.05 -8.16
C GLU A 60 -3.35 20.59 -7.19
N ARG A 61 -4.61 20.62 -7.64
CA ARG A 61 -5.74 20.05 -6.88
C ARG A 61 -5.63 18.54 -6.75
N ASP A 62 -5.26 17.83 -7.81
CA ASP A 62 -5.12 16.38 -7.78
C ASP A 62 -3.96 15.96 -6.87
N LEU A 63 -2.83 16.66 -6.93
CA LEU A 63 -1.69 16.42 -6.04
C LEU A 63 -2.04 16.66 -4.58
N SER A 64 -2.74 17.75 -4.26
CA SER A 64 -3.18 18.00 -2.88
C SER A 64 -4.18 16.94 -2.38
N ALA A 65 -5.10 16.48 -3.23
CA ALA A 65 -6.03 15.40 -2.89
C ALA A 65 -5.28 14.07 -2.64
N ILE A 66 -4.33 13.72 -3.49
CA ILE A 66 -3.50 12.52 -3.32
C ILE A 66 -2.66 12.61 -2.03
N GLN A 67 -2.08 13.77 -1.74
CA GLN A 67 -1.32 13.98 -0.50
C GLN A 67 -2.20 13.82 0.75
N GLN A 68 -3.47 14.24 0.69
CA GLN A 68 -4.41 14.02 1.80
C GLN A 68 -4.80 12.55 1.92
N ALA A 69 -5.06 11.87 0.80
CA ALA A 69 -5.37 10.45 0.78
C ALA A 69 -4.22 9.62 1.37
N ILE A 70 -2.96 9.90 0.97
CA ILE A 70 -1.77 9.23 1.51
C ILE A 70 -1.67 9.41 3.02
N ARG A 71 -1.89 10.63 3.54
CA ARG A 71 -1.86 10.87 5.00
C ARG A 71 -2.94 10.08 5.72
N HIS A 72 -4.15 10.03 5.17
CA HIS A 72 -5.23 9.24 5.75
C HIS A 72 -4.94 7.74 5.74
N GLU A 73 -4.36 7.22 4.66
CA GLU A 73 -3.93 5.82 4.59
C GLU A 73 -2.81 5.51 5.58
N GLN A 74 -1.84 6.42 5.73
CA GLN A 74 -0.77 6.29 6.73
C GLN A 74 -1.33 6.27 8.15
N ASP A 75 -2.25 7.18 8.50
CA ASP A 75 -2.88 7.20 9.82
C ASP A 75 -3.70 5.91 10.07
N ALA A 76 -4.39 5.41 9.04
CA ALA A 76 -5.13 4.15 9.13
C ALA A 76 -4.19 2.95 9.33
N LEU A 77 -3.04 2.95 8.66
CA LEU A 77 -2.03 1.91 8.77
C LEU A 77 -1.38 1.90 10.16
N ILE A 78 -1.02 3.07 10.70
CA ILE A 78 -0.49 3.19 12.06
C ILE A 78 -1.49 2.63 13.08
N LYS A 79 -2.78 2.99 12.98
CA LYS A 79 -3.82 2.46 13.87
C LYS A 79 -3.99 0.94 13.74
N ALA A 80 -3.87 0.40 12.53
CA ALA A 80 -3.95 -1.03 12.30
C ALA A 80 -2.74 -1.77 12.90
N GLU A 81 -1.54 -1.20 12.78
CA GLU A 81 -0.32 -1.73 13.40
C GLU A 81 -0.41 -1.70 14.93
N GLU A 82 -0.86 -0.60 15.53
CA GLU A 82 -1.09 -0.49 16.97
C GLU A 82 -2.10 -1.55 17.47
N ALA A 83 -3.19 -1.76 16.72
CA ALA A 83 -4.18 -2.79 17.04
C ALA A 83 -3.60 -4.20 16.95
N LEU A 84 -2.76 -4.48 15.94
CA LEU A 84 -2.08 -5.77 15.79
C LEU A 84 -1.09 -6.02 16.92
N ASP A 85 -0.33 -5.01 17.33
CA ASP A 85 0.62 -5.14 18.43
C ASP A 85 -0.11 -5.34 19.77
N GLY A 86 -1.25 -4.66 19.98
CA GLY A 86 -2.13 -4.94 21.12
C GLY A 86 -2.61 -6.40 21.14
N ARG A 87 -3.07 -6.93 20.00
CA ARG A 87 -3.47 -8.34 19.88
C ARG A 87 -2.32 -9.31 20.11
N ARG A 88 -1.11 -9.00 19.63
CA ARG A 88 0.09 -9.82 19.87
C ARG A 88 0.42 -9.89 21.36
N GLN A 89 0.30 -8.78 22.08
CA GLN A 89 0.49 -8.76 23.54
C GLN A 89 -0.57 -9.60 24.27
N GLU A 90 -1.84 -9.52 23.85
CA GLU A 90 -2.91 -10.36 24.39
C GLU A 90 -2.64 -11.85 24.16
N VAL A 91 -2.20 -12.23 22.96
CA VAL A 91 -1.83 -13.62 22.62
C VAL A 91 -0.65 -14.07 23.46
N ALA A 92 0.43 -13.29 23.55
CA ALA A 92 1.59 -13.62 24.36
C ALA A 92 1.23 -13.78 25.85
N ALA A 93 0.34 -12.92 26.37
CA ALA A 93 -0.17 -13.06 27.74
C ALA A 93 -1.02 -14.32 27.92
N ALA A 94 -1.84 -14.69 26.93
CA ALA A 94 -2.62 -15.92 26.96
C ALA A 94 -1.73 -17.17 26.86
N GLU A 95 -0.70 -17.15 26.02
CA GLU A 95 0.30 -18.21 25.92
C GLU A 95 1.07 -18.38 27.23
N GLU A 96 1.47 -17.29 27.89
CA GLU A 96 2.14 -17.38 29.19
C GLU A 96 1.20 -17.91 30.28
N ARG A 97 -0.10 -17.55 30.24
CA ARG A 97 -1.11 -18.15 31.13
C ARG A 97 -1.24 -19.65 30.85
N LEU A 98 -1.32 -20.08 29.60
CA LEU A 98 -1.37 -21.50 29.22
C LEU A 98 -0.11 -22.25 29.66
N ARG A 99 1.07 -21.63 29.52
CA ARG A 99 2.34 -22.20 29.98
C ARG A 99 2.35 -22.40 31.49
N LYS A 100 1.93 -21.38 32.25
CA LYS A 100 1.77 -21.47 33.71
C LYS A 100 0.76 -22.55 34.09
N THR A 101 -0.40 -22.59 33.45
CA THR A 101 -1.40 -23.64 33.71
C THR A 101 -0.85 -25.02 33.37
N ARG A 102 -0.08 -25.20 32.29
CA ARG A 102 0.55 -26.48 31.95
C ARG A 102 1.56 -26.92 33.01
N VAL A 103 2.37 -25.99 33.54
CA VAL A 103 3.36 -26.29 34.59
C VAL A 103 2.68 -26.59 35.94
N THR A 104 1.57 -25.93 36.25
CA THR A 104 0.87 -26.10 37.54
C THR A 104 -0.22 -27.17 37.49
N CYS A 105 -0.68 -27.60 36.30
CA CYS A 105 -1.68 -28.65 36.16
C CYS A 105 -1.09 -29.98 36.65
N VAL A 106 -1.83 -30.62 37.56
CA VAL A 106 -1.57 -32.01 37.93
C VAL A 106 -1.79 -32.86 36.68
N LYS A 107 -0.77 -33.61 36.25
CA LYS A 107 -0.89 -34.61 35.18
C LYS A 107 -2.02 -35.58 35.55
N VAL A 108 -3.12 -35.52 34.80
CA VAL A 108 -4.23 -36.45 34.96
C VAL A 108 -3.91 -37.66 34.11
N TYR A 109 -3.63 -38.76 34.79
CA TYR A 109 -3.35 -40.04 34.15
C TYR A 109 -4.68 -40.78 33.96
N GLU A 110 -5.02 -41.10 32.72
CA GLU A 110 -6.24 -41.84 32.40
C GLU A 110 -5.91 -43.34 32.24
N LEU A 111 -6.67 -44.19 32.94
CA LEU A 111 -6.52 -45.64 32.86
C LEU A 111 -7.25 -46.16 31.62
N LEU A 112 -6.51 -46.78 30.69
CA LEU A 112 -7.08 -47.24 29.42
C LEU A 112 -7.48 -48.72 29.43
N HIS A 113 -6.72 -49.60 30.10
CA HIS A 113 -7.02 -51.03 30.10
C HIS A 113 -6.33 -51.76 31.27
N GLU A 114 -7.07 -52.67 31.92
CA GLU A 114 -6.54 -53.65 32.87
C GLU A 114 -6.45 -55.03 32.21
N ARG A 115 -5.29 -55.71 32.29
CA ARG A 115 -5.14 -57.11 31.86
C ARG A 115 -4.73 -57.98 33.03
N TYR A 116 -5.53 -59.01 33.29
CA TYR A 116 -5.32 -59.95 34.39
C TYR A 116 -4.45 -61.13 33.95
N SER A 117 -3.37 -61.39 34.69
CA SER A 117 -2.65 -62.65 34.73
C SER A 117 -2.60 -63.13 36.19
N GLU A 118 -2.58 -64.45 36.44
CA GLU A 118 -2.64 -65.06 37.78
C GLU A 118 -1.57 -64.57 38.76
N LYS A 119 -0.53 -63.87 38.30
CA LYS A 119 0.55 -63.35 39.13
C LYS A 119 0.81 -61.84 39.02
N ASP A 120 0.33 -61.15 37.98
CA ASP A 120 0.59 -59.72 37.77
C ASP A 120 -0.60 -59.03 37.07
N ARG A 121 -1.04 -57.88 37.60
CA ARG A 121 -2.00 -56.99 36.92
C ARG A 121 -1.22 -55.96 36.12
N LEU A 122 -1.51 -55.89 34.81
CA LEU A 122 -0.90 -54.91 33.92
C LEU A 122 -1.86 -53.74 33.70
N TRP A 123 -1.39 -52.53 34.00
CA TRP A 123 -2.13 -51.29 33.84
C TRP A 123 -1.58 -50.49 32.66
N LEU A 124 -2.45 -50.13 31.73
CA LEU A 124 -2.14 -49.19 30.66
C LEU A 124 -2.60 -47.79 31.07
N VAL A 125 -1.65 -46.87 31.18
CA VAL A 125 -1.90 -45.50 31.63
C VAL A 125 -1.49 -44.53 30.53
N ALA A 126 -2.38 -43.60 30.18
CA ALA A 126 -2.10 -42.50 29.26
C ALA A 126 -1.87 -41.20 30.04
N ASP A 127 -0.86 -40.44 29.65
CA ASP A 127 -0.68 -39.06 30.12
C ASP A 127 -1.72 -38.17 29.40
N GLY A 128 -2.53 -37.44 30.17
CA GLY A 128 -3.56 -36.54 29.64
C GLY A 128 -3.01 -35.25 28.99
N GLU A 129 -1.70 -35.12 28.82
CA GLU A 129 -1.07 -33.97 28.17
C GLU A 129 -1.32 -33.96 26.64
N ASN A 130 -2.15 -33.00 26.20
CA ASN A 130 -2.21 -32.35 24.88
C ASN A 130 -1.38 -33.01 23.74
N GLY A 131 -1.86 -34.13 23.19
CA GLY A 131 -1.56 -34.54 21.82
C GLY A 131 -0.31 -35.39 21.59
N THR A 132 0.53 -35.64 22.59
CA THR A 132 1.61 -36.65 22.50
C THR A 132 1.42 -37.72 23.56
N ALA A 133 0.68 -38.77 23.20
CA ALA A 133 0.37 -39.88 24.09
C ALA A 133 1.60 -40.77 24.32
N GLY A 134 2.35 -40.50 25.38
CA GLY A 134 3.22 -41.50 25.98
C GLY A 134 2.36 -42.60 26.58
N ARG A 135 2.24 -43.74 25.91
CA ARG A 135 1.53 -44.92 26.45
C ARG A 135 2.48 -45.66 27.39
N TRP A 136 2.13 -45.74 28.68
CA TRP A 136 2.94 -46.44 29.67
C TRP A 136 2.22 -47.71 30.13
N ALA A 137 2.89 -48.85 30.06
CA ALA A 137 2.44 -50.11 30.65
C ALA A 137 3.23 -50.37 31.93
N VAL A 138 2.53 -50.57 33.05
CA VAL A 138 3.14 -50.84 34.37
C VAL A 138 2.47 -52.04 35.02
N ALA A 139 3.27 -52.97 35.54
CA ALA A 139 2.77 -54.05 36.39
C ALA A 139 2.68 -53.54 37.84
N ALA A 140 1.48 -53.55 38.42
CA ALA A 140 1.24 -53.09 39.78
C ALA A 140 0.06 -53.84 40.42
N PRO A 141 0.04 -54.05 41.74
CA PRO A 141 -1.06 -54.76 42.41
C PRO A 141 -2.36 -53.96 42.47
N ASP A 142 -2.31 -52.64 42.41
CA ASP A 142 -3.43 -51.72 42.53
C ASP A 142 -3.25 -50.44 41.67
N GLU A 143 -4.37 -49.79 41.36
CA GLU A 143 -4.45 -48.60 40.49
C GLU A 143 -3.66 -47.39 41.05
N LYS A 144 -3.66 -47.22 42.38
CA LYS A 144 -2.93 -46.13 43.04
C LYS A 144 -1.42 -46.33 42.91
N THR A 145 -0.94 -47.55 43.13
CA THR A 145 0.47 -47.88 42.90
C THR A 145 0.86 -47.77 41.42
N ALA A 146 -0.01 -48.15 40.48
CA ALA A 146 0.25 -48.01 39.05
C ALA A 146 0.45 -46.54 38.64
N THR A 147 -0.44 -45.65 39.08
CA THR A 147 -0.37 -44.22 38.80
C THR A 147 0.82 -43.54 39.48
N GLU A 148 1.16 -43.93 40.72
CA GLU A 148 2.36 -43.45 41.41
C GLU A 148 3.68 -43.90 40.74
N LEU A 149 3.75 -45.14 40.26
CA LEU A 149 4.92 -45.66 39.53
C LEU A 149 5.14 -44.92 38.22
N VAL A 150 4.07 -44.62 37.47
CA VAL A 150 4.15 -43.82 36.24
C VAL A 150 4.59 -42.39 36.58
N ARG A 151 4.01 -41.75 37.60
CA ARG A 151 4.37 -40.41 38.05
C ARG A 151 5.86 -40.31 38.45
N LYS A 152 6.37 -41.28 39.21
CA LYS A 152 7.78 -41.34 39.65
C LYS A 152 8.75 -41.62 38.50
N LYS A 153 8.29 -42.33 37.45
CA LYS A 153 9.10 -42.63 36.26
C LYS A 153 9.13 -41.45 35.28
N ALA A 154 8.03 -40.71 35.16
CA ALA A 154 7.94 -39.50 34.34
C ALA A 154 8.75 -38.31 34.91
N ASP A 155 8.91 -38.24 36.24
CA ASP A 155 9.75 -37.23 36.92
C ASP A 155 11.27 -37.48 36.78
N LYS A 156 11.68 -38.66 36.31
CA LYS A 156 13.07 -38.90 35.92
C LYS A 156 13.23 -38.47 34.46
N PRO A 157 14.21 -37.61 34.10
CA PRO A 157 14.48 -37.32 32.70
C PRO A 157 14.81 -38.63 32.01
N SER A 158 13.90 -39.10 31.15
CA SER A 158 14.13 -40.25 30.30
C SER A 158 15.22 -39.84 29.33
N VAL A 159 16.44 -40.27 29.61
CA VAL A 159 17.54 -40.27 28.64
C VAL A 159 16.99 -40.90 27.39
N GLU A 160 17.02 -40.15 26.29
CA GLU A 160 16.65 -40.58 24.95
C GLU A 160 17.41 -41.87 24.60
N GLY A 161 16.75 -43.00 24.81
CA GLY A 161 17.13 -44.25 24.18
C GLY A 161 16.63 -44.19 22.75
N LYS A 162 17.52 -43.83 21.83
CA LYS A 162 17.39 -44.14 20.41
C LYS A 162 16.91 -45.58 20.24
N LEU A 163 15.85 -45.77 19.46
CA LEU A 163 15.69 -46.82 18.45
C LEU A 163 14.42 -46.52 17.63
#